data_AF-A0A8J3G5R5-F1
#
_entry.id   AF-A0A8J3G5R5-F1
#
_cell.length_a   1.000
_cell.length_b   1.000
_cell.length_c   1.000
_cell.angle_alpha   90.00
_cell.angle_beta   90.00
_cell.angle_gamma   90.00
#
_symmetry.space_group_name_H-M   'P 1'
#
loop_
_entity.id
_entity.type
_entity.pdbx_description
1 polymer ?
#
loop_
_entity_poly.entity_id
_entity_poly.type
_entity_poly.pdbx_seq_one_letter_code
_entity_poly.pdbx_strand_id
1 'polypeptide(L)'
;MINVLIDIHLAEGYVTTFPIHYDSSRMLYPLLEKEVFAKHQVEDSVFKSSLEFYMRDAKHMDKIYARIIDSLSIKEKVGDQ
;
A
#
# COMPACT_ATOMS: atom_id res chain seq x y z
N MET A 1 -4.69 3.72 8.98
CA MET A 1 -4.71 2.53 8.09
C MET A 1 -4.83 2.87 6.61
N ILE A 2 -5.77 3.73 6.18
CA ILE A 2 -5.92 4.11 4.75
C ILE A 2 -4.61 4.63 4.14
N ASN A 3 -3.92 5.58 4.80
CA ASN A 3 -2.64 6.11 4.31
C ASN A 3 -1.53 5.05 4.25
N VAL A 4 -1.57 4.05 5.14
CA VAL A 4 -0.62 2.93 5.12
C VAL A 4 -0.86 2.08 3.87
N LEU A 5 -2.11 1.72 3.59
CA LEU A 5 -2.49 0.95 2.39
C LEU A 5 -2.17 1.70 1.09
N ILE A 6 -2.37 3.02 1.05
CA ILE A 6 -1.95 3.85 -0.09
C ILE A 6 -0.45 3.72 -0.32
N ASP A 7 0.37 3.89 0.72
CA ASP A 7 1.82 3.82 0.59
C ASP A 7 2.32 2.40 0.29
N ILE A 8 1.64 1.35 0.78
CA ILE A 8 1.89 -0.05 0.42
C ILE A 8 1.66 -0.27 -1.09
N HIS A 9 0.51 0.14 -1.63
CA HIS A 9 0.24 -0.01 -3.06
C HIS A 9 1.18 0.82 -3.94
N LEU A 10 1.61 2.00 -3.46
CA LEU A 10 2.66 2.76 -4.13
C LEU A 10 3.99 1.99 -4.10
N ALA A 11 4.38 1.39 -2.98
CA ALA A 11 5.60 0.58 -2.87
C ALA A 11 5.56 -0.64 -3.82
N GLU A 12 4.42 -1.34 -3.91
CA GLU A 12 4.19 -2.40 -4.90
C GLU A 12 4.36 -1.86 -6.32
N GLY A 13 3.66 -0.78 -6.65
CA GLY A 13 3.76 -0.11 -7.96
C GLY A 13 5.20 0.24 -8.31
N TYR A 14 5.93 0.88 -7.39
CA TYR A 14 7.35 1.19 -7.58
C TYR A 14 8.14 -0.07 -7.93
N VAL A 15 8.10 -1.11 -7.08
CA VAL A 15 8.83 -2.36 -7.32
C VAL A 15 8.51 -2.98 -8.69
N THR A 16 7.26 -2.91 -9.14
CA THR A 16 6.88 -3.42 -10.47
C THR A 16 7.39 -2.58 -11.64
N THR A 17 7.59 -1.28 -11.46
CA THR A 17 8.09 -0.37 -12.51
C THR A 17 9.61 -0.28 -12.59
N PHE A 18 10.34 -0.74 -11.56
CA PHE A 18 11.80 -0.74 -11.58
C PHE A 18 12.34 -1.70 -12.67
N PRO A 19 13.32 -1.28 -13.49
CA PRO A 19 13.94 -2.14 -14.52
C PRO A 19 14.96 -3.11 -13.88
N ILE A 20 14.51 -3.94 -12.95
CA ILE A 20 15.32 -4.92 -12.23
C ILE A 20 14.80 -6.35 -12.46
N HIS A 21 15.67 -7.35 -12.24
CA HIS A 21 15.28 -8.74 -12.34
C HIS A 21 14.19 -9.10 -11.31
N TYR A 22 13.33 -10.05 -11.64
CA TYR A 22 12.22 -10.48 -10.79
C TYR A 22 12.68 -10.96 -9.40
N ASP A 23 13.79 -11.68 -9.34
CA ASP A 23 14.35 -12.13 -8.05
C ASP A 23 14.82 -10.95 -7.19
N SER A 24 15.34 -9.88 -7.82
CA SER A 24 15.72 -8.66 -7.13
C SER A 24 14.49 -7.89 -6.63
N SER A 25 13.41 -7.86 -7.43
CA SER A 25 12.17 -7.17 -7.04
C SER A 25 11.49 -7.84 -5.84
N ARG A 26 11.55 -9.18 -5.75
CA ARG A 26 11.11 -9.95 -4.57
C ARG A 26 11.85 -9.61 -3.29
N MET A 27 13.13 -9.25 -3.39
CA MET A 27 13.92 -8.82 -2.23
C MET A 27 13.70 -7.34 -1.89
N LEU A 28 13.39 -6.51 -2.89
CA LEU A 28 13.17 -5.08 -2.72
C LEU A 28 11.84 -4.77 -2.02
N TYR A 29 10.76 -5.47 -2.37
CA TYR A 29 9.44 -5.19 -1.80
C TYR A 29 9.40 -5.24 -0.27
N PRO A 30 9.90 -6.30 0.41
CA PRO A 30 9.91 -6.36 1.88
C PRO A 30 10.71 -5.23 2.54
N LEU A 31 11.70 -4.67 1.85
CA LEU A 31 12.44 -3.51 2.36
C LEU A 31 11.57 -2.25 2.31
N LEU A 32 10.90 -1.99 1.18
CA LEU A 32 9.99 -0.85 1.07
C LEU A 32 8.78 -0.98 2.00
N GLU A 33 8.22 -2.18 2.15
CA GLU A 33 7.12 -2.45 3.08
C GLU A 33 7.50 -2.08 4.52
N LYS A 34 8.70 -2.46 4.98
CA LYS A 34 9.22 -2.07 6.29
C LYS A 34 9.38 -0.56 6.45
N GLU A 35 9.87 0.13 5.41
CA GLU A 35 9.97 1.59 5.41
C GLU A 35 8.60 2.25 5.53
N VAL A 36 7.57 1.70 4.87
CA VAL A 36 6.19 2.19 5.00
C VAL A 36 5.68 2.01 6.43
N PHE A 37 5.90 0.85 7.03
CA PHE A 37 5.51 0.59 8.43
C PHE A 37 6.22 1.53 9.41
N ALA A 38 7.53 1.74 9.24
CA ALA A 38 8.31 2.69 10.03
C ALA A 38 7.79 4.12 9.86
N LYS A 39 7.53 4.57 8.63
CA LYS A 39 7.00 5.91 8.30
C LYS A 39 5.67 6.18 8.99
N HIS A 40 4.78 5.18 9.07
CA HIS A 40 3.46 5.33 9.68
C HIS A 40 3.41 4.92 11.15
N GLN A 41 4.53 4.48 11.74
CA GLN A 41 4.62 3.97 13.11
C GLN A 41 3.60 2.83 13.37
N VAL A 42 3.49 1.91 12.41
CA VAL A 42 2.57 0.77 12.48
C VAL A 42 3.38 -0.52 12.55
N GLU A 43 3.08 -1.35 13.54
CA GLU A 43 3.62 -2.71 13.63
C GLU A 43 2.96 -3.63 12.59
N ASP A 44 3.73 -4.56 12.01
CA ASP A 44 3.25 -5.54 11.02
C ASP A 44 2.01 -6.31 11.50
N SER A 45 1.98 -6.65 12.80
CA SER A 45 0.85 -7.36 13.42
C SER A 45 -0.44 -6.55 13.41
N VAL A 46 -0.34 -5.23 13.63
CA VAL A 46 -1.48 -4.30 13.60
C VAL A 46 -1.99 -4.14 12.17
N PHE A 47 -1.08 -4.04 11.19
CA PHE A 47 -1.44 -4.02 9.78
C PHE A 47 -2.21 -5.29 9.38
N LYS A 48 -1.65 -6.46 9.69
CA LYS A 48 -2.27 -7.76 9.37
C LYS A 48 -3.65 -7.92 10.01
N SER A 49 -3.78 -7.61 11.31
CA SER A 49 -5.06 -7.70 12.01
C SER A 49 -6.11 -6.75 11.42
N SER A 50 -5.69 -5.54 11.01
CA SER A 50 -6.58 -4.57 10.38
C SER A 50 -7.04 -5.03 9.00
N LEU A 51 -6.12 -5.59 8.20
CA LEU A 51 -6.45 -6.14 6.89
C LEU A 51 -7.44 -7.31 7.02
N GLU A 52 -7.17 -8.25 7.94
CA GLU A 52 -8.08 -9.35 8.26
C GLU A 52 -9.46 -8.85 8.73
N PHE A 53 -9.52 -7.76 9.49
CA PHE A 53 -10.78 -7.14 9.88
C PHE A 53 -11.57 -6.61 8.66
N TYR A 54 -10.91 -5.92 7.72
CA TYR A 54 -11.58 -5.42 6.52
C TYR A 54 -12.01 -6.53 5.57
N MET A 55 -11.25 -7.61 5.46
CA MET A 55 -11.56 -8.75 4.60
C MET A 55 -12.75 -9.59 5.09
N ARG A 56 -13.16 -9.46 6.36
CA ARG A 56 -14.32 -10.21 6.90
C ARG A 56 -15.66 -9.80 6.32
N ASP A 57 -15.79 -8.56 5.84
CA ASP A 57 -17.01 -8.05 5.24
C ASP A 57 -16.68 -7.22 4.00
N ALA A 58 -17.16 -7.70 2.85
CA ALA A 58 -16.96 -7.05 1.56
C ALA A 58 -17.40 -5.58 1.57
N LYS A 59 -18.43 -5.20 2.33
CA LYS A 59 -18.88 -3.79 2.42
C LYS A 59 -17.86 -2.89 3.11
N HIS A 60 -17.10 -3.40 4.07
CA HIS A 60 -16.05 -2.65 4.74
C HIS A 60 -14.83 -2.49 3.83
N MET A 61 -14.46 -3.57 3.13
CA MET A 61 -13.39 -3.57 2.15
C MET A 61 -13.67 -2.57 1.02
N ASP A 62 -14.87 -2.60 0.44
CA ASP A 62 -15.30 -1.72 -0.66
C ASP A 62 -15.20 -0.24 -0.28
N LYS A 63 -15.70 0.15 0.90
CA LYS A 63 -15.63 1.54 1.39
C LYS A 63 -14.20 2.04 1.55
N ILE A 64 -13.30 1.19 2.04
CA ILE A 64 -11.90 1.56 2.26
C ILE A 64 -11.18 1.68 0.92
N TYR A 65 -11.41 0.73 0.01
CA TYR A 65 -10.81 0.76 -1.32
C TYR A 65 -11.30 1.94 -2.16
N ALA A 66 -12.58 2.32 -2.05
CA ALA A 66 -13.09 3.53 -2.68
C ALA A 66 -12.28 4.78 -2.25
N ARG A 67 -12.02 4.92 -0.95
CA ARG A 67 -11.19 6.03 -0.42
C ARG A 67 -9.74 5.96 -0.91
N ILE A 68 -9.16 4.76 -0.99
CA ILE A 68 -7.78 4.55 -1.48
C ILE A 68 -7.68 4.97 -2.94
N ILE A 69 -8.60 4.49 -3.79
CA ILE A 69 -8.66 4.83 -5.21
C ILE A 69 -8.84 6.34 -5.38
N ASP A 70 -9.79 6.96 -4.69
CA ASP A 70 -10.00 8.41 -4.74
C ASP A 70 -8.72 9.19 -4.40
N SER A 71 -8.01 8.76 -3.36
CA SER A 71 -6.77 9.40 -2.90
C SER A 71 -5.62 9.22 -3.90
N LEU A 72 -5.52 8.04 -4.53
CA LEU A 72 -4.53 7.76 -5.58
C LEU A 72 -4.82 8.57 -6.83
N SER A 73 -6.08 8.65 -7.28
CA SER A 73 -6.47 9.47 -8.43
C SER A 73 -6.21 10.96 -8.23
N ILE A 74 -6.35 11.47 -7.00
CA ILE A 74 -5.96 12.85 -6.68
C ILE A 74 -4.44 13.01 -6.77
N LYS A 75 -3.66 12.08 -6.19
CA LYS A 75 -2.19 12.13 -6.25
C LYS A 75 -1.67 12.08 -7.68
N GLU A 76 -2.24 11.23 -8.52
CA GLU A 76 -1.93 11.13 -9.94
C GLU A 76 -2.15 12.48 -10.63
N LYS A 77 -3.35 13.07 -10.50
CA LYS A 77 -3.68 14.37 -11.10
C LYS A 77 -2.79 15.52 -10.63
N VAL A 78 -2.34 15.48 -9.38
CA VAL A 78 -1.42 16.51 -8.83
C VAL A 78 0.02 16.27 -9.29
N GLY A 79 0.44 15.02 -9.47
CA GLY A 79 1.77 14.67 -9.95
C GLY A 79 1.97 14.90 -11.45
N ASP A 80 0.89 14.99 -12.22
CA ASP A 80 0.86 15.30 -13.66
C ASP A 80 0.85 16.82 -13.98
N GLN A 81 1.01 17.68 -12.95
CA GLN A 81 1.15 19.15 -13.07
C GLN A 81 2.58 19.60 -12.79
#